data_AF-A0A6M0FS70-F1
#
_entry.id   AF-A0A6M0FS70-F1
#
_cell.length_a   1.000
_cell.length_b   1.000
_cell.length_c   1.000
_cell.angle_alpha   90.00
_cell.angle_beta   90.00
_cell.angle_gamma   90.00
#
_symmetry.space_group_name_H-M   'P 1'
#
loop_
_entity.id
_entity.type
_entity.pdbx_description
1 polymer ?
#
loop_
_entity_poly.entity_id
_entity_poly.type
_entity_poly.pdbx_seq_one_letter_code
_entity_poly.pdbx_strand_id
1 'polypeptide(L)'
;MAKKFAMTIGVKKYKFIRPLKYAANDAKKMRNFLLTKAGFDQVWHYSDYSSNKYKYPGRSDIEIQLEEIGNLSMGSEDYCWFFFSGHGSIHDGIEYLILSDTHKDIQKSGISVNYVIQQLKKCGAGNVVLFLDMCRDQGIKSIERPGEQTKQKARQMGMISFFSCSSNEYSWELQEKKHGAFTYALLKLLGKEKG
;
A
#
# COMPACT_ATOMS: atom_id res chain seq x y z
N MET A 1 18.86 -3.70 18.71
CA MET A 1 18.79 -3.54 17.24
C MET A 1 17.51 -2.80 16.90
N ALA A 2 17.52 -1.98 15.86
CA ALA A 2 16.33 -1.29 15.38
C ALA A 2 15.27 -2.29 14.90
N LYS A 3 14.01 -2.06 15.28
CA LYS A 3 12.86 -2.85 14.83
C LYS A 3 12.51 -2.48 13.39
N LYS A 4 12.19 -3.47 12.57
CA LYS A 4 11.79 -3.30 11.17
C LYS A 4 10.47 -3.98 10.89
N PHE A 5 9.40 -3.19 10.89
CA PHE A 5 8.05 -3.70 10.69
C PHE A 5 7.47 -3.23 9.37
N ALA A 6 6.63 -4.06 8.78
CA ALA A 6 5.92 -3.68 7.57
C ALA A 6 4.50 -4.22 7.49
N MET A 7 3.67 -3.52 6.72
CA MET A 7 2.38 -3.99 6.27
C MET A 7 2.36 -4.07 4.74
N THR A 8 1.90 -5.19 4.20
CA THR A 8 1.77 -5.41 2.76
C THR A 8 0.34 -5.82 2.43
N ILE A 9 -0.28 -5.12 1.49
CA ILE A 9 -1.67 -5.33 1.10
C ILE A 9 -1.72 -5.48 -0.42
N GLY A 10 -2.37 -6.53 -0.90
CA GLY A 10 -2.58 -6.75 -2.33
C GLY A 10 -4.00 -7.18 -2.62
N VAL A 11 -4.74 -6.36 -3.37
CA VAL A 11 -6.17 -6.56 -3.63
C VAL A 11 -6.40 -6.95 -5.09
N LYS A 12 -6.68 -8.23 -5.30
CA LYS A 12 -6.95 -8.83 -6.61
C LYS A 12 -8.45 -8.89 -6.89
N LYS A 13 -9.26 -9.42 -5.97
CA LYS A 13 -10.70 -9.62 -6.18
C LYS A 13 -11.46 -8.55 -5.40
N TYR A 14 -12.43 -7.94 -6.08
CA TYR A 14 -13.32 -6.94 -5.50
C TYR A 14 -14.75 -7.42 -5.67
N LYS A 15 -15.60 -7.16 -4.67
CA LYS A 15 -17.03 -7.52 -4.71
C LYS A 15 -17.81 -6.69 -5.72
N PHE A 16 -17.43 -5.42 -5.90
CA PHE A 16 -18.22 -4.43 -6.65
C PHE A 16 -17.47 -3.81 -7.84
N ILE A 17 -16.18 -4.10 -8.01
CA ILE A 17 -15.30 -3.49 -9.02
C ILE A 17 -14.56 -4.60 -9.78
N ARG A 18 -14.07 -4.30 -10.98
CA ARG A 18 -13.29 -5.26 -11.78
C ARG A 18 -12.04 -5.76 -11.04
N PRO A 19 -11.70 -7.06 -11.14
CA PRO A 19 -10.50 -7.61 -10.54
C PRO A 19 -9.22 -7.12 -11.22
N LEU A 20 -8.11 -7.18 -10.49
CA LEU A 20 -6.75 -7.01 -11.01
C LEU A 20 -6.08 -8.38 -11.19
N LYS A 21 -5.00 -8.48 -11.97
CA LYS A 21 -4.33 -9.77 -12.16
C LYS A 21 -3.19 -10.00 -11.16
N TYR A 22 -2.38 -8.97 -10.88
CA TYR A 22 -1.09 -9.14 -10.19
C TYR A 22 -0.99 -8.52 -8.80
N ALA A 23 -1.92 -7.65 -8.39
CA ALA A 23 -1.84 -6.93 -7.11
C ALA A 23 -1.58 -7.81 -5.88
N ALA A 24 -2.31 -8.92 -5.72
CA ALA A 24 -2.07 -9.88 -4.63
C ALA A 24 -0.70 -10.57 -4.73
N ASN A 25 -0.20 -10.83 -5.94
CA ASN A 25 1.13 -11.41 -6.14
C ASN A 25 2.24 -10.40 -5.86
N ASP A 26 2.02 -9.14 -6.21
CA ASP A 26 2.96 -8.03 -5.98
C ASP A 26 3.19 -7.82 -4.48
N ALA A 27 2.10 -7.77 -3.69
CA ALA A 27 2.18 -7.72 -2.23
C ALA A 27 2.87 -8.95 -1.62
N LYS A 28 2.61 -10.16 -2.16
CA LYS A 28 3.29 -11.39 -1.70
C LYS A 28 4.79 -11.35 -1.98
N LYS A 29 5.21 -10.87 -3.16
CA LYS A 29 6.62 -10.71 -3.51
C LYS A 29 7.30 -9.69 -2.62
N MET A 30 6.65 -8.55 -2.36
CA MET A 30 7.13 -7.55 -1.41
C MET A 30 7.31 -8.13 -0.01
N ARG A 31 6.30 -8.82 0.53
CA ARG A 31 6.39 -9.52 1.83
C ARG A 31 7.61 -10.44 1.89
N ASN A 32 7.78 -11.28 0.87
CA ASN A 32 8.88 -12.24 0.84
C ASN A 32 10.24 -11.54 0.77
N PHE A 33 10.38 -10.48 -0.02
CA PHE A 33 11.59 -9.67 -0.06
C PHE A 33 11.92 -9.06 1.31
N LEU A 34 10.93 -8.44 1.96
CA LEU A 34 11.09 -7.80 3.26
C LEU A 34 11.59 -8.79 4.32
N LEU A 35 10.97 -9.97 4.39
CA LEU A 35 11.36 -11.01 5.36
C LEU A 35 12.71 -11.66 5.04
N THR A 36 12.98 -11.97 3.77
CA THR A 36 14.12 -12.83 3.41
C THR A 36 15.40 -12.09 3.00
N LYS A 37 15.28 -10.85 2.53
CA LYS A 37 16.40 -10.08 1.97
C LYS A 37 16.66 -8.78 2.75
N ALA A 38 15.60 -8.06 3.10
CA ALA A 38 15.72 -6.78 3.82
C ALA A 38 15.78 -6.93 5.36
N GLY A 39 15.48 -8.13 5.87
CA GLY A 39 15.60 -8.47 7.30
C GLY A 39 14.56 -7.75 8.17
N PHE A 40 13.32 -7.66 7.71
CA PHE A 40 12.20 -7.17 8.51
C PHE A 40 11.80 -8.21 9.54
N ASP A 41 11.60 -7.77 10.79
CA ASP A 41 11.24 -8.62 11.92
C ASP A 41 9.79 -9.11 11.83
N GLN A 42 8.89 -8.23 11.35
CA GLN A 42 7.46 -8.51 11.24
C GLN A 42 6.90 -7.94 9.95
N VAL A 43 6.14 -8.76 9.22
CA VAL A 43 5.38 -8.31 8.06
C VAL A 43 3.94 -8.80 8.12
N TRP A 44 3.02 -7.89 8.43
CA TRP A 44 1.59 -8.15 8.32
C TRP A 44 1.19 -8.16 6.83
N HIS A 45 0.63 -9.27 6.36
CA HIS A 45 0.30 -9.46 4.95
C HIS A 45 -1.18 -9.74 4.76
N TYR A 46 -1.81 -8.99 3.88
CA TYR A 46 -3.22 -9.09 3.53
C TYR A 46 -3.38 -9.26 2.02
N SER A 47 -4.01 -10.35 1.59
CA SER A 47 -4.32 -10.57 0.18
C SER A 47 -5.38 -11.64 0.00
N ASP A 48 -6.00 -11.67 -1.19
CA ASP A 48 -7.01 -12.69 -1.55
C ASP A 48 -6.46 -14.12 -1.55
N TYR A 49 -5.13 -14.30 -1.54
CA TYR A 49 -4.49 -15.61 -1.51
C TYR A 49 -4.19 -16.09 -0.08
N SER A 50 -4.51 -15.30 0.93
CA SER A 50 -4.33 -15.73 2.32
C SER A 50 -5.23 -16.93 2.63
N SER A 51 -4.63 -18.02 3.10
CA SER A 51 -5.38 -19.15 3.68
C SER A 51 -5.99 -18.81 5.04
N ASN A 52 -5.49 -17.75 5.69
CA ASN A 52 -6.07 -17.21 6.92
C ASN A 52 -7.16 -16.20 6.57
N LYS A 53 -8.41 -16.51 6.93
CA LYS A 53 -9.58 -15.64 6.71
C LYS A 53 -9.45 -14.27 7.39
N TYR A 54 -8.66 -14.17 8.47
CA TYR A 54 -8.38 -12.91 9.19
C TYR A 54 -7.28 -12.06 8.54
N LYS A 55 -6.76 -12.49 7.39
CA LYS A 55 -5.79 -11.74 6.57
C LYS A 55 -6.38 -11.45 5.18
N TYR A 56 -7.70 -11.31 5.12
CA TYR A 56 -8.44 -10.86 3.95
C TYR A 56 -8.32 -9.33 3.80
N PRO A 57 -8.14 -8.79 2.58
CA PRO A 57 -7.96 -7.35 2.40
C PRO A 57 -9.31 -6.61 2.34
N GLY A 58 -10.17 -6.82 3.33
CA GLY A 58 -11.41 -6.08 3.56
C GLY A 58 -11.20 -4.89 4.50
N ARG A 59 -12.14 -3.94 4.51
CA ARG A 59 -12.03 -2.70 5.31
C ARG A 59 -11.70 -2.95 6.76
N SER A 60 -12.52 -3.72 7.47
CA SER A 60 -12.39 -3.91 8.91
C SER A 60 -11.04 -4.53 9.29
N ASP A 61 -10.59 -5.54 8.55
CA ASP A 61 -9.32 -6.25 8.82
C ASP A 61 -8.10 -5.32 8.65
N ILE A 62 -8.12 -4.45 7.64
CA ILE A 62 -7.06 -3.47 7.40
C ILE A 62 -7.10 -2.34 8.43
N GLU A 63 -8.29 -1.85 8.77
CA GLU A 63 -8.50 -0.78 9.75
C GLU A 63 -8.01 -1.21 11.14
N ILE A 64 -8.39 -2.40 11.61
CA ILE A 64 -7.90 -2.98 12.87
C ILE A 64 -6.37 -3.08 12.88
N GLN A 65 -5.76 -3.59 11.80
CA GLN A 65 -4.31 -3.72 11.76
C GLN A 65 -3.59 -2.37 11.76
N LEU A 66 -4.15 -1.36 11.10
CA LEU A 66 -3.60 0.00 11.12
C LEU A 66 -3.67 0.62 12.51
N GLU A 67 -4.77 0.40 13.24
CA GLU A 67 -4.89 0.83 14.65
C GLU A 67 -3.87 0.13 15.55
N GLU A 68 -3.69 -1.19 15.39
CA GLU A 68 -2.66 -1.94 16.10
C GLU A 68 -1.25 -1.38 15.81
N ILE A 69 -0.95 -1.05 14.55
CA ILE A 69 0.31 -0.42 14.16
C ILE A 69 0.46 0.96 14.82
N GLY A 70 -0.60 1.78 14.80
CA GLY A 70 -0.59 3.10 15.42
C GLY A 70 -0.39 3.08 16.93
N ASN A 71 -0.75 1.98 17.59
CA ASN A 71 -0.57 1.77 19.03
C ASN A 71 0.80 1.15 19.40
N LEU A 72 1.66 0.85 18.43
CA LEU A 72 3.01 0.38 18.71
C LEU A 72 3.85 1.50 19.36
N SER A 73 4.82 1.09 20.19
CA SER A 73 5.85 1.96 20.73
C SER A 73 7.19 1.64 20.03
N MET A 74 7.45 2.37 18.94
CA MET A 74 8.68 2.30 18.15
C MET A 74 9.56 3.53 18.43
N GLY A 75 10.87 3.37 18.21
CA GLY A 75 11.87 4.41 18.39
C GLY A 75 12.30 5.11 17.09
N SER A 76 13.11 6.16 17.22
CA SER A 76 13.64 6.95 16.09
C SER A 76 14.50 6.14 15.12
N GLU A 77 15.16 5.09 15.60
CA GLU A 77 15.98 4.21 14.76
C GLU A 77 15.15 3.12 14.07
N ASP A 78 13.87 2.94 14.44
CA ASP A 78 13.01 1.88 13.92
C ASP A 78 12.39 2.24 12.56
N TYR A 79 11.97 1.22 11.83
CA TYR A 79 11.43 1.30 10.48
C TYR A 79 9.99 0.80 10.43
N CYS A 80 9.11 1.55 9.77
CA CYS A 80 7.73 1.15 9.50
C CYS A 80 7.42 1.33 8.02
N TRP A 81 7.28 0.23 7.29
CA TRP A 81 7.00 0.26 5.85
C TRP A 81 5.56 -0.12 5.55
N PHE A 82 4.93 0.59 4.64
CA PHE A 82 3.60 0.27 4.14
C PHE A 82 3.66 0.09 2.63
N PHE A 83 3.14 -1.03 2.15
CA PHE A 83 3.01 -1.34 0.74
C PHE A 83 1.57 -1.70 0.40
N PHE A 84 0.99 -1.02 -0.56
CA PHE A 84 -0.32 -1.35 -1.12
C PHE A 84 -0.23 -1.53 -2.63
N SER A 85 -0.85 -2.59 -3.13
CA SER A 85 -1.10 -2.80 -4.56
C SER A 85 -2.57 -3.08 -4.80
N GLY A 86 -3.23 -2.29 -5.64
CA GLY A 86 -4.68 -2.37 -5.82
C GLY A 86 -5.27 -1.20 -6.63
N HIS A 87 -6.59 -1.03 -6.55
CA HIS A 87 -7.25 0.17 -7.07
C HIS A 87 -7.14 1.32 -6.06
N GLY A 88 -7.00 2.52 -6.57
CA GLY A 88 -7.13 3.77 -5.83
C GLY A 88 -8.24 4.62 -6.43
N SER A 89 -8.87 5.45 -5.59
CA SER A 89 -9.85 6.44 -6.07
C SER A 89 -9.63 7.77 -5.38
N ILE A 90 -10.04 8.83 -6.05
CA ILE A 90 -10.08 10.19 -5.50
C ILE A 90 -11.55 10.56 -5.31
N HIS A 91 -11.88 11.11 -4.14
CA HIS A 91 -13.20 11.63 -3.84
C HIS A 91 -13.05 12.89 -2.99
N ASP A 92 -13.63 14.00 -3.44
CA ASP A 92 -13.49 15.34 -2.84
C ASP A 92 -12.04 15.73 -2.53
N GLY A 93 -11.12 15.44 -3.46
CA GLY A 93 -9.69 15.72 -3.32
C GLY A 93 -8.91 14.74 -2.43
N ILE A 94 -9.60 13.80 -1.76
CA ILE A 94 -8.98 12.82 -0.86
C ILE A 94 -8.75 11.50 -1.59
N GLU A 95 -7.54 10.93 -1.43
CA GLU A 95 -7.21 9.61 -1.95
C GLU A 95 -7.65 8.48 -1.00
N TYR A 96 -8.21 7.43 -1.60
CA TYR A 96 -8.67 6.23 -0.91
C TYR A 96 -8.04 4.98 -1.52
N LEU A 97 -7.63 4.07 -0.63
CA LEU A 97 -7.36 2.67 -0.95
C LEU A 97 -8.70 1.96 -1.14
N ILE A 98 -8.87 1.33 -2.30
CA ILE A 98 -10.03 0.49 -2.59
C ILE A 98 -9.71 -0.93 -2.11
N LEU A 99 -10.55 -1.44 -1.22
CA LEU A 99 -10.43 -2.75 -0.61
C LEU A 99 -11.40 -3.73 -1.24
N SER A 100 -11.26 -5.02 -0.93
CA SER A 100 -12.05 -6.05 -1.60
C SER A 100 -13.57 -5.87 -1.45
N ASP A 101 -14.02 -5.25 -0.37
CA ASP A 101 -15.42 -5.00 -0.05
C ASP A 101 -15.85 -3.53 -0.21
N THR A 102 -15.00 -2.66 -0.74
CA THR A 102 -15.35 -1.26 -1.02
C THR A 102 -16.47 -1.18 -2.05
N HIS A 103 -17.56 -0.53 -1.67
CA HIS A 103 -18.74 -0.31 -2.50
C HIS A 103 -18.78 1.14 -3.04
N LYS A 104 -19.87 1.51 -3.74
CA LYS A 104 -20.03 2.82 -4.40
C LYS A 104 -19.75 4.04 -3.50
N ASP A 105 -20.14 3.98 -2.23
CA ASP A 105 -19.83 5.02 -1.25
C ASP A 105 -18.41 4.78 -0.70
N ILE A 106 -17.43 5.31 -1.42
CA ILE A 106 -15.99 5.12 -1.18
C ILE A 106 -15.57 5.74 0.16
N GLN A 107 -16.15 6.89 0.54
CA GLN A 107 -15.83 7.52 1.82
C GLN A 107 -16.10 6.57 2.99
N LYS A 108 -17.21 5.82 2.94
CA LYS A 108 -17.60 4.87 4.00
C LYS A 108 -16.96 3.50 3.91
N SER A 109 -16.50 3.07 2.74
CA SER A 109 -16.07 1.69 2.52
C SER A 109 -14.62 1.51 2.05
N GLY A 110 -13.95 2.59 1.65
CA GLY A 110 -12.52 2.65 1.39
C GLY A 110 -11.76 3.27 2.55
N ILE A 111 -10.45 3.07 2.60
CA ILE A 111 -9.58 3.66 3.63
C ILE A 111 -8.85 4.86 3.03
N SER A 112 -9.01 6.04 3.62
CA SER A 112 -8.27 7.22 3.13
C SER A 112 -6.77 7.03 3.34
N VAL A 113 -5.95 7.41 2.36
CA VAL A 113 -4.49 7.37 2.51
C VAL A 113 -4.03 8.29 3.63
N ASN A 114 -4.77 9.38 3.85
CA ASN A 114 -4.61 10.28 4.97
C ASN A 114 -4.69 9.58 6.34
N TYR A 115 -5.61 8.63 6.50
CA TYR A 115 -5.75 7.82 7.71
C TYR A 115 -4.56 6.87 7.87
N VAL A 116 -4.13 6.21 6.79
CA VAL A 116 -2.93 5.35 6.79
C VAL A 116 -1.71 6.12 7.27
N ILE A 117 -1.44 7.29 6.68
CA ILE A 117 -0.32 8.16 7.07
C ILE A 117 -0.40 8.52 8.56
N GLN A 118 -1.59 8.85 9.08
CA GLN A 118 -1.75 9.18 10.50
C GLN A 118 -1.42 8.00 11.41
N GLN A 119 -1.89 6.79 11.08
CA GLN A 119 -1.60 5.60 11.89
C GLN A 119 -0.12 5.21 11.85
N LEU A 120 0.49 5.27 10.66
CA LEU A 120 1.93 5.03 10.53
C LEU A 120 2.77 6.07 11.27
N LYS A 121 2.31 7.33 11.39
CA LYS A 121 3.03 8.32 12.19
C LYS A 121 2.94 8.03 13.68
N LYS A 122 1.78 7.58 14.15
CA LYS A 122 1.51 7.33 15.58
C LYS A 122 2.40 6.24 16.17
N CYS A 123 2.83 5.27 15.37
CA CYS A 123 3.66 4.16 15.84
C CYS A 123 5.04 4.59 16.40
N GLY A 124 5.49 5.82 16.09
CA GLY A 124 6.73 6.40 16.64
C GLY A 124 8.01 6.06 15.87
N ALA A 125 7.93 5.26 14.79
CA ALA A 125 9.10 4.93 13.98
C ALA A 125 9.71 6.19 13.34
N GLY A 126 11.04 6.34 13.39
CA GLY A 126 11.70 7.45 12.72
C GLY A 126 11.82 7.28 11.21
N ASN A 127 11.79 6.04 10.71
CA ASN A 127 11.95 5.72 9.29
C ASN A 127 10.65 5.13 8.70
N VAL A 128 9.73 5.99 8.26
CA VAL A 128 8.45 5.58 7.69
C VAL A 128 8.48 5.69 6.16
N VAL A 129 8.17 4.59 5.46
CA VAL A 129 8.17 4.54 3.99
C VAL A 129 6.83 4.02 3.47
N LEU A 130 6.24 4.75 2.53
CA LEU A 130 4.94 4.46 1.93
C LEU A 130 5.09 4.15 0.43
N PHE A 131 4.71 2.94 0.02
CA PHE A 131 4.67 2.53 -1.38
C PHE A 131 3.22 2.27 -1.82
N LEU A 132 2.74 3.06 -2.77
CA LEU A 132 1.38 2.95 -3.30
C LEU A 132 1.41 2.61 -4.78
N ASP A 133 1.22 1.33 -5.09
CA ASP A 133 1.09 0.79 -6.44
C ASP A 133 -0.39 0.72 -6.84
N MET A 134 -0.97 1.86 -7.19
CA MET A 134 -2.42 1.96 -7.41
C MET A 134 -2.82 2.54 -8.76
N CYS A 135 -3.72 1.84 -9.45
CA CYS A 135 -4.43 2.39 -10.60
C CYS A 135 -5.47 3.40 -10.10
N ARG A 136 -5.40 4.65 -10.56
CA ARG A 136 -6.41 5.66 -10.26
C ARG A 136 -7.36 5.80 -11.45
N ASP A 137 -8.52 5.16 -11.36
CA ASP A 137 -9.53 5.28 -12.43
C ASP A 137 -10.17 6.68 -12.35
N GLN A 138 -9.80 7.57 -13.27
CA GLN A 138 -10.34 8.93 -13.30
C GLN A 138 -11.71 8.94 -13.97
N GLY A 139 -12.75 8.66 -13.19
CA GLY A 139 -14.13 8.98 -13.60
C GLY A 139 -14.43 10.49 -13.61
N ILE A 140 -13.53 11.32 -13.07
CA ILE A 140 -13.71 12.78 -12.97
C ILE A 140 -12.41 13.44 -13.40
N LYS A 141 -12.50 14.33 -14.40
CA LYS A 141 -11.44 15.27 -14.80
C LYS A 141 -11.17 16.24 -13.64
N SER A 142 -10.48 15.80 -12.59
CA SER A 142 -10.01 16.68 -11.54
C SER A 142 -8.81 17.48 -12.07
N ILE A 143 -8.87 18.80 -11.92
CA ILE A 143 -7.78 19.74 -12.27
C ILE A 143 -6.53 19.47 -11.40
N GLU A 144 -6.71 18.85 -10.24
CA GLU A 144 -5.63 18.49 -9.33
C GLU A 144 -4.86 17.25 -9.80
N ARG A 145 -3.53 17.34 -9.76
CA ARG A 145 -2.64 16.22 -10.07
C ARG A 145 -2.85 15.09 -9.04
N PRO A 146 -3.26 13.88 -9.47
CA PRO A 146 -3.49 12.78 -8.56
C PRO A 146 -2.30 12.51 -7.64
N GLY A 147 -2.54 12.57 -6.33
CA GLY A 147 -1.56 12.24 -5.29
C GLY A 147 -0.65 13.37 -4.81
N GLU A 148 -0.73 14.59 -5.33
CA GLU A 148 0.13 15.68 -4.83
C GLU A 148 -0.19 16.07 -3.38
N GLN A 149 -1.47 16.16 -3.01
CA GLN A 149 -1.86 16.43 -1.62
C GLN A 149 -1.35 15.35 -0.65
N THR A 150 -1.49 14.07 -1.02
CA THR A 150 -1.01 12.95 -0.21
C THR A 150 0.52 12.95 -0.08
N LYS A 151 1.25 13.19 -1.18
CA LYS A 151 2.71 13.34 -1.15
C LYS A 151 3.14 14.47 -0.23
N GLN A 152 2.47 15.63 -0.32
CA GLN A 152 2.75 16.77 0.54
C GLN A 152 2.52 16.44 2.01
N LYS A 153 1.40 15.78 2.34
CA LYS A 153 1.09 15.36 3.71
C LYS A 153 2.09 14.35 4.24
N ALA A 154 2.43 13.32 3.47
CA ALA A 154 3.45 12.33 3.84
C ALA A 154 4.79 13.02 4.15
N ARG A 155 5.21 13.95 3.29
CA ARG A 155 6.44 14.74 3.48
C ARG A 155 6.39 15.61 4.74
N GLN A 156 5.28 16.31 4.98
CA GLN A 156 5.10 17.12 6.19
C GLN A 156 5.16 16.27 7.48
N MET A 157 4.78 14.99 7.41
CA MET A 157 4.86 14.06 8.55
C MET A 157 6.22 13.34 8.64
N GLY A 158 7.19 13.69 7.78
CA GLY A 158 8.54 13.13 7.77
C GLY A 158 8.63 11.75 7.11
N MET A 159 7.70 11.40 6.22
CA MET A 159 7.66 10.10 5.54
C MET A 159 8.20 10.19 4.12
N ILE A 160 8.84 9.11 3.68
CA ILE A 160 9.21 8.92 2.28
C ILE A 160 8.03 8.23 1.58
N SER A 161 7.60 8.72 0.42
CA SER A 161 6.49 8.12 -0.32
C SER A 161 6.79 7.93 -1.81
N PHE A 162 6.39 6.78 -2.33
CA PHE A 162 6.53 6.38 -3.74
C PHE A 162 5.16 5.99 -4.29
N PHE A 163 4.85 6.47 -5.48
CA PHE A 163 3.59 6.22 -6.17
C PHE A 163 3.87 5.71 -7.58
N SER A 164 3.16 4.67 -8.02
CA SER A 164 3.15 4.30 -9.44
C SER A 164 2.27 5.28 -10.22
N CYS A 165 2.86 6.26 -10.92
CA CYS A 165 2.13 7.03 -11.95
C CYS A 165 1.77 6.08 -13.12
N SER A 166 0.59 6.11 -13.74
CA SER A 166 0.01 7.21 -14.53
C SER A 166 -1.53 7.18 -14.60
N SER A 167 -2.09 8.35 -14.91
CA SER A 167 -3.52 8.69 -14.91
C SER A 167 -4.26 8.44 -16.22
N ASN A 168 -3.77 7.61 -17.14
CA ASN A 168 -4.50 7.26 -18.38
C ASN A 168 -3.98 6.02 -19.09
N GLU A 169 -3.09 5.25 -18.48
CA GLU A 169 -2.61 4.00 -19.04
C GLU A 169 -2.85 2.91 -18.02
N TYR A 170 -3.49 1.83 -18.46
CA TYR A 170 -3.57 0.59 -17.70
C TYR A 170 -2.18 0.26 -17.16
N SER A 171 -2.03 0.10 -15.84
CA SER A 171 -0.77 -0.35 -15.23
C SER A 171 -0.20 -1.48 -16.07
N TRP A 172 0.95 -1.23 -16.71
CA TRP A 172 1.53 -2.17 -17.65
C TRP A 172 1.86 -3.46 -16.90
N GLU A 173 1.02 -4.46 -17.12
CA GLU A 173 1.18 -5.78 -16.56
C GLU A 173 2.22 -6.52 -17.40
N LEU A 174 3.40 -6.80 -16.83
CA LEU A 174 4.40 -7.64 -17.50
C LEU A 174 3.92 -9.09 -17.43
N GLN A 175 3.09 -9.51 -18.40
CA GLN A 175 2.47 -10.85 -18.41
C GLN A 175 3.52 -11.96 -18.28
N GLU A 176 4.67 -11.83 -18.95
CA GLU A 176 5.79 -12.78 -18.87
C GLU A 176 6.42 -12.89 -17.48
N LYS A 177 6.36 -11.82 -16.67
CA LYS A 177 6.97 -11.75 -15.32
C LYS A 177 5.95 -11.91 -14.19
N LYS A 178 4.66 -11.98 -14.54
CA LYS A 178 3.52 -12.05 -13.60
C LYS A 178 3.65 -10.99 -12.49
N HIS A 179 3.85 -9.73 -12.88
CA HIS A 179 4.18 -8.63 -11.97
C HIS A 179 3.61 -7.30 -12.49
N GLY A 180 3.13 -6.42 -11.61
CA GLY A 180 3.03 -5.00 -11.92
C GLY A 180 4.42 -4.38 -12.18
N ALA A 181 4.52 -3.50 -13.19
CA ALA A 181 5.78 -2.89 -13.60
C ALA A 181 6.48 -2.12 -12.46
N PHE A 182 5.72 -1.36 -11.66
CA PHE A 182 6.25 -0.61 -10.52
C PHE A 182 6.89 -1.54 -9.49
N THR A 183 6.14 -2.54 -9.03
CA THR A 183 6.65 -3.45 -8.00
C THR A 183 7.84 -4.27 -8.52
N TYR A 184 7.84 -4.68 -9.79
CA TYR A 184 9.00 -5.34 -10.41
C TYR A 184 10.26 -4.47 -10.39
N ALA A 185 10.15 -3.21 -10.84
CA ALA A 185 11.26 -2.27 -10.86
C ALA A 185 11.76 -1.97 -9.44
N LEU A 186 10.84 -1.73 -8.51
CA LEU A 186 11.15 -1.47 -7.11
C LEU A 186 11.93 -2.63 -6.48
N LEU A 187 11.43 -3.87 -6.59
CA LEU A 187 12.11 -5.04 -6.03
C LEU A 187 13.47 -5.30 -6.69
N LYS A 188 13.60 -5.03 -7.99
CA LYS A 188 14.89 -5.16 -8.70
C LYS A 188 15.90 -4.11 -8.21
N LEU A 189 15.47 -2.88 -7.94
CA LEU A 189 16.33 -1.82 -7.39
C LEU A 189 16.75 -2.14 -5.96
N LEU A 190 15.78 -2.46 -5.08
CA LEU A 190 16.05 -2.82 -3.69
C LEU A 190 16.88 -4.10 -3.53
N GLY A 191 16.74 -5.04 -4.47
CA GLY A 191 17.49 -6.30 -4.47
C GLY A 191 18.91 -6.21 -5.04
N LYS A 192 19.26 -5.13 -5.75
CA LYS A 192 20.58 -4.95 -6.37
C LYS A 192 21.67 -4.48 -5.39
N GLU A 193 21.32 -3.97 -4.21
CA GLU A 193 22.29 -3.48 -3.20
C GLU A 193 22.96 -4.59 -2.36
N LYS A 194 22.96 -5.85 -2.84
CA LYS A 194 23.89 -6.87 -2.34
C LYS A 194 24.78 -7.34 -3.48
N GLY A 195 25.68 -6.44 -3.89
CA GLY A 195 26.92 -6.76 -4.58
C GLY A 195 28.06 -6.53 -3.61
#